data_AF-A0A1R1X3G3-F1
#
_entry.id   AF-A0A1R1X3G3-F1
#
_cell.length_a   1.000
_cell.length_b   1.000
_cell.length_c   1.000
_cell.angle_alpha   90.00
_cell.angle_beta   90.00
_cell.angle_gamma   90.00
#
_symmetry.space_group_name_H-M   'P 1'
#
loop_
_entity.id
_entity.type
_entity.pdbx_description
1 polymer ?
#
loop_
_entity_poly.entity_id
_entity_poly.type
_entity_poly.pdbx_seq_one_letter_code
_entity_poly.pdbx_strand_id
1 'polypeptide(L)'
;MHNKFTIPHNKENSKEQLESISDIDVFEDTVGAVCLDFNGNIASGVSSGGIAIKLEGRVGEAAIYKSGCWAQTYNNEGIETIIGSSVTGTFI
;
A
#
# COMPACT_ATOMS: atom_id res chain seq x y z
N MET A 1 -17.90 -54.23 -20.78
CA MET A 1 -17.19 -53.52 -21.87
C MET A 1 -18.04 -52.34 -22.31
N HIS A 2 -17.43 -51.16 -22.38
CA HIS A 2 -17.96 -49.87 -22.83
C HIS A 2 -18.99 -49.15 -21.92
N ASN A 3 -18.50 -48.53 -20.84
CA ASN A 3 -19.18 -47.37 -20.25
C ASN A 3 -18.66 -46.10 -20.94
N LYS A 4 -19.62 -45.31 -21.45
CA LYS A 4 -19.42 -44.08 -22.21
C LYS A 4 -18.48 -43.10 -21.52
N PHE A 5 -17.50 -42.60 -22.26
CA PHE A 5 -16.83 -41.34 -22.00
C PHE A 5 -17.89 -40.23 -22.07
N THR A 6 -18.25 -39.65 -20.92
CA THR A 6 -19.09 -38.44 -20.86
C THR A 6 -18.28 -37.40 -20.12
N ILE A 7 -17.99 -36.31 -20.81
CA ILE A 7 -17.22 -35.17 -20.31
C ILE A 7 -18.17 -34.40 -19.38
N PRO A 8 -17.89 -34.25 -18.07
CA PRO A 8 -18.70 -33.35 -17.27
C PRO A 8 -18.37 -31.91 -17.70
N HIS A 9 -19.40 -31.27 -18.24
CA HIS A 9 -19.41 -29.87 -18.66
C HIS A 9 -19.43 -28.98 -17.40
N ASN A 10 -18.32 -28.89 -16.67
CA ASN A 10 -18.26 -28.07 -15.45
C ASN A 10 -17.95 -26.61 -15.77
N LYS A 11 -18.95 -25.89 -16.30
CA LYS A 11 -18.88 -24.44 -16.60
C LYS A 11 -19.05 -23.54 -15.37
N GLU A 12 -19.23 -24.11 -14.18
CA GLU A 12 -19.52 -23.37 -12.95
C GLU A 12 -18.28 -23.15 -12.05
N ASN A 13 -17.22 -23.94 -12.22
CA ASN A 13 -15.98 -23.83 -11.42
C ASN A 13 -15.07 -22.64 -11.76
N SER A 14 -15.28 -21.93 -12.87
CA SER A 14 -14.37 -20.86 -13.27
C SER A 14 -14.59 -19.57 -12.48
N LYS A 15 -15.80 -19.29 -12.02
CA LYS A 15 -16.13 -18.06 -11.28
C LYS A 15 -15.63 -18.10 -9.83
N GLU A 16 -15.83 -19.21 -9.12
CA GLU A 16 -15.33 -19.38 -7.74
C GLU A 16 -13.79 -19.46 -7.67
N GLN A 17 -13.14 -20.06 -8.68
CA GLN A 17 -11.67 -20.02 -8.78
C GLN A 17 -11.11 -18.64 -9.16
N LEU A 18 -11.89 -17.77 -9.82
CA LEU A 18 -11.46 -16.42 -10.17
C LEU A 18 -11.70 -15.44 -9.00
N GLU A 19 -12.77 -15.60 -8.23
CA GLU A 19 -13.04 -14.81 -7.01
C GLU A 19 -12.08 -15.14 -5.87
N SER A 20 -11.51 -16.34 -5.82
CA SER A 20 -10.48 -16.70 -4.82
C SER A 20 -9.06 -16.24 -5.17
N ILE A 21 -8.83 -15.69 -6.37
CA ILE A 21 -7.55 -15.08 -6.78
C ILE A 21 -7.57 -13.56 -6.58
N SER A 22 -8.75 -12.93 -6.54
CA SER A 22 -8.88 -11.50 -6.21
C SER A 22 -8.57 -11.17 -4.75
N ASP A 23 -8.55 -12.19 -3.88
CA ASP A 23 -8.18 -12.07 -2.47
C ASP A 23 -6.75 -12.62 -2.21
N ILE A 24 -5.84 -12.52 -3.19
CA ILE A 24 -4.42 -12.45 -2.83
C ILE A 24 -4.27 -11.13 -2.07
N ASP A 25 -4.41 -11.23 -0.75
CA ASP A 25 -4.14 -10.16 0.18
C ASP A 25 -2.69 -9.76 -0.08
N VAL A 26 -2.49 -8.66 -0.80
CA VAL A 26 -1.17 -8.06 -0.97
C VAL A 26 -0.82 -7.54 0.41
N PHE A 27 -0.16 -8.38 1.21
CA PHE A 27 0.27 -8.05 2.55
C PHE A 27 1.26 -6.88 2.49
N GLU A 28 0.73 -5.67 2.63
CA GLU A 28 1.52 -4.46 2.72
C GLU A 28 1.87 -4.19 4.18
N ASP A 29 3.15 -4.30 4.51
CA ASP A 29 3.65 -3.98 5.85
C ASP A 29 4.00 -2.49 5.99
N THR A 30 3.23 -1.59 5.38
CA THR A 30 3.47 -0.15 5.40
C THR A 30 2.35 0.60 6.14
N VAL A 31 2.73 1.39 7.14
CA VAL A 31 1.83 2.23 7.94
C VAL A 31 2.29 3.68 7.89
N GLY A 32 1.34 4.62 7.98
CA GLY A 32 1.63 6.04 7.92
C GLY A 32 0.62 6.88 8.69
N ALA A 33 1.04 8.08 9.10
CA ALA A 33 0.20 9.02 9.83
C ALA A 33 0.59 10.47 9.51
N VAL A 34 -0.42 11.34 9.49
CA VAL A 34 -0.28 12.79 9.39
C VAL A 34 -1.05 13.42 10.55
N CYS A 35 -0.42 14.35 11.26
CA CYS A 35 -1.04 15.04 12.40
C CYS A 35 -0.86 16.55 12.30
N LEU A 36 -1.86 17.27 12.81
CA LEU A 36 -1.91 18.72 12.91
C LEU A 36 -2.29 19.09 14.35
N ASP A 37 -1.51 19.94 15.00
CA ASP A 37 -1.79 20.41 16.36
C ASP A 37 -2.64 21.69 16.38
N PHE A 38 -3.06 22.13 17.58
CA PHE A 38 -3.82 23.37 17.77
C PHE A 38 -3.04 24.65 17.45
N ASN A 39 -1.71 24.55 17.37
CA ASN A 39 -0.82 25.67 17.07
C ASN A 39 -0.57 25.81 15.57
N GLY A 40 -1.14 24.93 14.72
CA GLY A 40 -0.93 24.93 13.28
C GLY A 40 0.34 24.19 12.83
N ASN A 41 1.02 23.46 13.72
CA ASN A 41 2.19 22.66 13.34
C ASN A 41 1.77 21.33 12.73
N ILE A 42 2.41 20.96 11.62
CA ILE A 42 2.20 19.68 10.95
C ILE A 42 3.38 18.74 11.13
N ALA A 43 3.07 17.46 11.33
CA ALA A 43 4.03 16.38 11.23
C ALA A 43 3.44 15.23 10.41
N SER A 44 4.32 14.51 9.73
CA SER A 44 3.98 13.31 8.97
C SER A 44 5.06 12.26 9.19
N GLY A 45 4.66 10.99 9.21
CA GLY A 45 5.57 9.87 9.39
C GLY A 45 5.04 8.62 8.71
N VAL A 46 5.98 7.79 8.25
CA VAL A 46 5.72 6.51 7.60
C VAL A 46 6.69 5.46 8.13
N SER A 47 6.28 4.20 8.16
CA SER A 47 7.11 3.05 8.49
C SER A 47 6.72 1.88 7.59
N SER A 48 7.71 1.10 7.13
CA SER A 48 7.48 -0.07 6.28
C SER A 48 8.38 -1.24 6.67
N GLY A 49 7.83 -2.46 6.69
CA GLY A 49 8.59 -3.72 6.76
C GLY A 49 9.38 -3.99 5.47
N GLY A 50 8.97 -3.38 4.36
CA GLY A 50 9.50 -3.61 3.02
C GLY A 50 8.91 -4.86 2.35
N ILE A 51 9.40 -5.16 1.15
CA ILE A 51 8.90 -6.29 0.37
C ILE A 51 9.32 -7.63 0.96
N ALA A 52 8.50 -8.67 0.75
CA ALA A 52 8.84 -10.04 1.10
C ALA A 52 10.12 -10.50 0.36
N ILE A 53 10.94 -11.32 1.03
CA ILE A 53 12.19 -11.90 0.48
C ILE A 53 13.15 -10.82 -0.06
N LYS A 54 13.18 -9.64 0.57
CA LYS A 54 14.15 -8.60 0.21
C LYS A 54 15.58 -9.06 0.46
N LEU A 55 16.50 -8.63 -0.39
CA LEU A 55 17.93 -8.74 -0.11
C LEU A 55 18.28 -7.98 1.17
N GLU A 56 19.24 -8.49 1.92
CA GLU A 56 19.80 -7.78 3.07
C GLU A 56 20.31 -6.39 2.69
N GLY A 57 20.08 -5.40 3.56
CA GLY A 57 20.44 -4.01 3.29
C GLY A 57 19.52 -3.26 2.32
N ARG A 58 18.48 -3.90 1.76
CA ARG A 58 17.52 -3.20 0.89
C ARG A 58 16.71 -2.16 1.69
N VAL A 59 16.88 -0.90 1.31
CA VAL A 59 16.13 0.25 1.86
C VAL A 59 14.91 0.55 0.98
N GLY A 60 13.74 0.75 1.60
CA GLY A 60 12.49 1.07 0.92
C GLY A 60 12.14 2.56 0.95
N GLU A 61 11.06 2.90 0.27
CA GLU A 61 10.58 4.27 0.11
C GLU A 61 10.30 4.99 1.45
N ALA A 62 9.77 4.28 2.46
CA ALA A 62 9.52 4.82 3.80
C ALA A 62 10.77 5.41 4.48
N ALA A 63 11.96 4.97 4.08
CA ALA A 63 13.24 5.45 4.62
C ALA A 63 13.96 6.45 3.70
N ILE A 64 13.35 6.83 2.57
CA ILE A 64 13.89 7.81 1.62
C ILE A 64 13.27 9.18 1.89
N TYR A 65 14.11 10.18 2.13
CA TYR A 65 13.68 11.57 2.32
C TYR A 65 12.77 12.03 1.18
N LYS A 66 11.64 12.67 1.52
CA LYS A 66 10.58 13.14 0.59
C LYS A 66 9.79 12.06 -0.14
N SER A 67 10.22 10.80 -0.14
CA SER A 67 9.50 9.72 -0.81
C SER A 67 8.38 9.20 0.09
N GLY A 68 8.74 8.83 1.32
CA GLY A 68 7.84 8.23 2.32
C GLY A 68 6.79 9.18 2.89
N CYS A 69 7.23 10.38 3.27
CA CYS A 69 6.37 11.35 3.92
C CYS A 69 6.86 12.78 3.66
N TRP A 70 5.93 13.72 3.75
CA TRP A 70 6.20 15.15 3.66
C TRP A 70 5.32 15.92 4.64
N ALA A 71 5.89 16.95 5.27
CA ALA A 71 5.18 17.89 6.12
C ALA A 71 5.81 19.27 5.93
N GLN A 72 5.02 20.25 5.53
CA GLN A 72 5.51 21.59 5.25
C GLN A 72 4.44 22.64 5.51
N THR A 73 4.86 23.74 6.14
CA THR A 73 4.09 24.96 6.28
C THR A 73 4.66 26.03 5.35
N TYR A 74 3.79 26.70 4.61
CA TYR A 74 4.12 27.80 3.71
C TYR A 74 3.35 29.05 4.15
N ASN A 75 4.08 30.13 4.39
CA ASN A 75 3.50 31.43 4.73
C ASN A 75 3.66 32.38 3.54
N ASN A 76 2.55 32.90 3.03
CA ASN A 76 2.56 33.90 1.96
C ASN A 76 1.64 35.06 2.32
N GLU A 77 2.24 36.22 2.60
CA GLU A 77 1.54 37.47 2.89
C GLU A 77 0.40 37.35 3.92
N GLY A 78 0.63 36.55 4.98
CA GLY A 78 -0.34 36.36 6.06
C GLY A 78 -1.35 35.23 5.84
N ILE A 79 -1.28 34.54 4.69
CA ILE A 79 -2.00 33.29 4.46
C ILE A 79 -1.06 32.13 4.78
N GLU A 80 -1.42 31.33 5.78
CA GLU A 80 -0.69 30.12 6.15
C GLU A 80 -1.32 28.91 5.45
N THR A 81 -0.52 28.19 4.69
CA THR A 81 -0.91 26.94 4.00
C THR A 81 -0.08 25.80 4.57
N ILE A 82 -0.75 24.73 4.98
CA ILE A 82 -0.13 23.58 5.62
C ILE A 82 -0.37 22.36 4.73
N ILE A 83 0.69 21.60 4.44
CA ILE A 83 0.67 20.44 3.54
C ILE A 83 1.31 19.26 4.26
N GLY A 84 0.60 18.13 4.31
CA GLY A 84 1.11 16.87 4.84
C GLY A 84 0.72 15.71 3.95
N SER A 85 1.63 14.77 3.79
CA SER A 85 1.41 13.53 3.04
C SER A 85 2.19 12.39 3.69
N SER A 86 1.61 11.20 3.66
CA SER A 86 2.27 9.94 3.97
C SER A 86 1.85 8.94 2.91
N VAL A 87 2.81 8.16 2.43
CA VAL A 87 2.60 7.18 1.37
C VAL A 87 2.55 5.78 1.98
N THR A 88 1.73 4.91 1.39
CA THR A 88 1.68 3.47 1.70
C THR A 88 1.92 2.71 0.40
N GLY A 89 2.34 1.46 0.51
CA GLY A 89 2.59 0.65 -0.67
C GLY A 89 3.78 -0.29 -0.54
N THR A 90 3.86 -1.19 -1.52
CA THR A 90 4.95 -2.15 -1.71
C THR A 90 5.70 -1.81 -3.00
N PHE A 91 6.84 -1.11 -2.91
CA PHE A 91 7.72 -0.89 -4.07
C PHE A 91 8.49 -2.19 -4.38
N ILE A 92 8.14 -2.86 -5.48
CA ILE A 92 8.88 -4.01 -6.04
C ILE A 92 10.21 -3.60 -6.66
#